data_AF-A0A1C4UEF1-F1
#
_entry.id   AF-A0A1C4UEF1-F1
#
_cell.length_a   1.000
_cell.length_b   1.000
_cell.length_c   1.000
_cell.angle_alpha   90.00
_cell.angle_beta   90.00
_cell.angle_gamma   90.00
#
_symmetry.space_group_name_H-M   'P 1'
#
loop_
_entity.id
_entity.type
_entity.pdbx_description
1 polymer ?
#
loop_
_entity_poly.entity_id
_entity_poly.type
_entity_poly.pdbx_seq_one_letter_code
_entity_poly.pdbx_strand_id
1 'polypeptide(L)'
;MPESSSVTSDPGVVPDDAGAGSGAPAAQPGDAVLTRDAVLTRDAALAGNGAGGPAGTAGPVAVDRETLRLALVVGGLVLAVLLGFGLGRMNAPAGPARPATAGGAATGGADGGVHAHAPGTGAHTHDGATVTQGGGDGVTGLSITSAGYTLVPSTGLVAGRAGELRFQIRDDQRRAVTRFAVVHDKPMHVIMVRRDLGGYRHLHPAMAADGTWSVPITPPEAGPWRMYADFTAVADDGRQVAVVLGADLTASGAYRPGPLPAAATSATVDGFTVGYTGTPEVGKSVPLRFRVTGADGAAAALEPYLGAYGHLVALRQGDLGYLHVHPEQVRDGDDVTFWLTAPGPGSYRMFLDFQVGGVVRTAEFTLTVA
;
A
#
# COMPACT_ATOMS: atom_id res chain seq x y z
N MET A 1 40.66 -43.74 44.02
CA MET A 1 40.53 -44.83 43.03
C MET A 1 39.37 -44.50 42.12
N PRO A 2 39.60 -44.20 40.83
CA PRO A 2 40.30 -42.98 40.36
C PRO A 2 39.34 -42.05 39.59
N GLU A 3 39.49 -40.72 39.67
CA GLU A 3 40.22 -39.81 38.75
C GLU A 3 39.59 -39.72 37.34
N SER A 4 39.22 -38.55 36.82
CA SER A 4 40.13 -37.49 36.35
C SER A 4 39.37 -36.15 36.18
N SER A 5 39.82 -35.03 36.78
CA SER A 5 40.64 -33.94 36.19
C SER A 5 39.87 -33.06 35.19
N SER A 6 39.32 -31.89 35.57
CA SER A 6 39.95 -30.55 35.75
C SER A 6 40.57 -29.94 34.48
N VAL A 7 40.10 -28.76 34.06
CA VAL A 7 40.89 -27.50 33.96
C VAL A 7 40.09 -26.41 33.19
N THR A 8 39.89 -25.30 33.89
CA THR A 8 39.54 -23.94 33.43
C THR A 8 40.70 -23.27 32.68
N SER A 9 40.45 -22.37 31.72
CA SER A 9 41.15 -21.07 31.53
C SER A 9 40.53 -20.26 30.38
N ASP A 10 40.00 -19.09 30.73
CA ASP A 10 39.72 -17.92 29.86
C ASP A 10 40.97 -16.98 29.89
N PRO A 11 40.93 -15.71 29.43
CA PRO A 11 40.82 -15.11 28.10
C PRO A 11 42.17 -14.54 27.58
N GLY A 12 42.23 -14.09 26.33
CA GLY A 12 43.40 -13.36 25.78
C GLY A 12 43.05 -12.35 24.68
N VAL A 13 43.10 -11.06 25.05
CA VAL A 13 43.14 -9.85 24.19
C VAL A 13 44.55 -9.72 23.56
N VAL A 14 44.75 -9.25 22.32
CA VAL A 14 45.17 -7.90 21.77
C VAL A 14 46.09 -8.22 20.53
N PRO A 15 46.56 -7.33 19.60
CA PRO A 15 46.18 -5.97 19.18
C PRO A 15 46.03 -5.73 17.66
N ASP A 16 45.67 -4.47 17.35
CA ASP A 16 45.77 -3.72 16.09
C ASP A 16 47.08 -3.90 15.31
N ASP A 17 46.99 -3.72 13.98
CA ASP A 17 48.03 -3.00 13.24
C ASP A 17 47.46 -2.22 12.05
N ALA A 18 47.90 -0.95 11.96
CA ALA A 18 47.59 0.02 10.91
C ALA A 18 48.79 0.15 9.96
N GLY A 19 48.58 0.48 8.68
CA GLY A 19 49.70 0.90 7.82
C GLY A 19 49.47 1.01 6.31
N ALA A 20 48.96 2.18 5.88
CA ALA A 20 49.39 3.04 4.75
C ALA A 20 49.79 2.51 3.35
N GLY A 21 49.32 3.23 2.31
CA GLY A 21 49.97 3.37 0.98
C GLY A 21 48.97 3.46 -0.19
N SER A 22 48.41 4.63 -0.52
CA SER A 22 48.88 5.61 -1.52
C SER A 22 48.38 5.41 -2.97
N GLY A 23 47.73 6.44 -3.53
CA GLY A 23 47.79 6.74 -4.98
C GLY A 23 46.46 6.76 -5.76
N ALA A 24 45.83 7.94 -5.85
CA ALA A 24 44.94 8.29 -6.98
C ALA A 24 45.79 8.64 -8.24
N PRO A 25 45.23 8.70 -9.46
CA PRO A 25 44.44 9.89 -9.81
C PRO A 25 43.20 9.65 -10.68
N ALA A 26 42.35 10.68 -10.65
CA ALA A 26 41.21 10.92 -11.51
C ALA A 26 41.59 11.05 -13.00
N ALA A 27 40.65 10.69 -13.89
CA ALA A 27 40.74 10.96 -15.31
C ALA A 27 39.36 11.40 -15.85
N GLN A 28 39.26 12.67 -16.26
CA GLN A 28 38.57 13.28 -17.42
C GLN A 28 38.74 14.82 -17.25
N PRO A 29 38.87 15.65 -18.31
CA PRO A 29 38.31 15.52 -19.65
C PRO A 29 39.30 15.78 -20.81
N GLY A 30 38.95 15.34 -22.02
CA GLY A 30 39.65 15.69 -23.26
C GLY A 30 38.82 16.63 -24.11
N ASP A 31 39.15 17.92 -24.06
CA ASP A 31 38.71 18.93 -25.03
C ASP A 31 39.52 18.78 -26.33
N ALA A 32 38.82 18.62 -27.45
CA ALA A 32 39.38 18.80 -28.79
C ALA A 32 39.05 20.22 -29.26
N VAL A 33 40.09 21.00 -29.52
CA VAL A 33 40.04 22.40 -29.94
C VAL A 33 40.74 22.54 -31.30
N LEU A 34 40.04 23.24 -32.22
CA LEU A 34 40.46 23.82 -33.52
C LEU A 34 40.63 22.85 -34.69
N THR A 35 40.04 23.08 -35.86
CA THR A 35 40.20 24.31 -36.66
C THR A 35 38.94 24.79 -37.39
N ARG A 36 38.83 26.12 -37.42
CA ARG A 36 37.92 26.96 -38.22
C ARG A 36 38.36 27.08 -39.69
N ASP A 37 37.41 27.57 -40.49
CA ASP A 37 37.50 28.28 -41.77
C ASP A 37 37.46 27.48 -43.07
N ALA A 38 36.31 27.57 -43.76
CA ALA A 38 36.22 28.26 -45.05
C ALA A 38 34.75 28.53 -45.43
N VAL A 39 34.37 29.80 -45.38
CA VAL A 39 33.19 30.38 -46.05
C VAL A 39 33.54 30.56 -47.52
N LEU A 40 32.70 30.08 -48.45
CA LEU A 40 32.56 30.70 -49.77
C LEU A 40 31.12 30.53 -50.31
N THR A 41 30.56 31.69 -50.61
CA THR A 41 29.26 32.03 -51.20
C THR A 41 29.10 31.54 -52.64
N ARG A 42 27.85 31.30 -53.06
CA ARG A 42 27.37 31.63 -54.43
C ARG A 42 25.85 31.72 -54.50
N ASP A 43 25.37 32.95 -54.70
CA ASP A 43 24.07 33.27 -55.26
C ASP A 43 24.02 32.96 -56.76
N ALA A 44 22.86 32.53 -57.24
CA ALA A 44 22.41 32.78 -58.61
C ALA A 44 20.88 32.79 -58.66
N ALA A 45 20.31 33.96 -58.95
CA ALA A 45 18.94 34.18 -59.36
C ALA A 45 18.85 34.27 -60.90
N LEU A 46 17.71 33.89 -61.50
CA LEU A 46 16.81 34.80 -62.27
C LEU A 46 15.81 34.04 -63.20
N ALA A 47 14.54 34.44 -63.06
CA ALA A 47 13.50 34.79 -64.06
C ALA A 47 12.94 33.78 -65.11
N GLY A 48 11.67 33.38 -64.91
CA GLY A 48 10.46 33.83 -65.65
C GLY A 48 10.25 33.52 -67.16
N ASN A 49 9.14 32.84 -67.49
CA ASN A 49 8.22 33.19 -68.61
C ASN A 49 6.90 32.35 -68.66
N GLY A 50 5.76 33.04 -68.53
CA GLY A 50 4.61 33.06 -69.46
C GLY A 50 3.76 31.83 -69.86
N ALA A 51 2.50 31.85 -69.39
CA ALA A 51 1.22 31.67 -70.13
C ALA A 51 0.62 30.28 -70.51
N GLY A 52 -0.66 30.07 -70.12
CA GLY A 52 -1.66 29.22 -70.80
C GLY A 52 -2.42 28.22 -69.91
N GLY A 53 -3.73 28.40 -69.68
CA GLY A 53 -4.60 27.57 -68.81
C GLY A 53 -4.94 26.14 -69.32
N PRO A 54 -5.94 25.40 -68.75
CA PRO A 54 -7.13 25.88 -68.04
C PRO A 54 -7.36 25.30 -66.63
N ALA A 55 -8.31 25.94 -65.93
CA ALA A 55 -8.87 25.51 -64.66
C ALA A 55 -9.49 24.10 -64.73
N GLY A 56 -8.95 23.17 -63.95
CA GLY A 56 -9.58 21.89 -63.67
C GLY A 56 -10.66 22.07 -62.60
N THR A 57 -11.91 21.86 -62.99
CA THR A 57 -13.04 21.72 -62.09
C THR A 57 -12.77 20.57 -61.11
N ALA A 58 -12.79 20.86 -59.80
CA ALA A 58 -12.81 19.83 -58.77
C ALA A 58 -14.12 19.02 -58.91
N GLY A 59 -14.01 17.83 -59.51
CA GLY A 59 -15.11 16.87 -59.54
C GLY A 59 -15.48 16.42 -58.13
N PRO A 60 -16.73 16.00 -57.88
CA PRO A 60 -17.16 15.56 -56.57
C PRO A 60 -16.31 14.37 -56.11
N VAL A 61 -15.78 14.45 -54.88
CA VAL A 61 -15.08 13.33 -54.23
C VAL A 61 -16.07 12.19 -54.11
N ALA A 62 -15.92 11.17 -54.96
CA ALA A 62 -16.72 9.97 -54.87
C ALA A 62 -16.28 9.22 -53.61
N VAL A 63 -17.10 9.29 -52.56
CA VAL A 63 -16.90 8.47 -51.35
C VAL A 63 -17.13 7.02 -51.76
N ASP A 64 -16.10 6.20 -51.64
CA ASP A 64 -16.19 4.78 -51.91
C ASP A 64 -17.24 4.12 -51.00
N ARG A 65 -17.98 3.15 -51.56
CA ARG A 65 -19.04 2.43 -50.85
C ARG A 65 -18.53 1.66 -49.64
N GLU A 66 -17.27 1.21 -49.64
CA GLU A 66 -16.66 0.53 -48.49
C GLU A 66 -16.42 1.51 -47.34
N THR A 67 -15.92 2.71 -47.65
CA THR A 67 -15.76 3.80 -46.69
C THR A 67 -17.10 4.24 -46.10
N LEU A 68 -18.15 4.33 -46.92
CA LEU A 68 -19.50 4.64 -46.46
C LEU A 68 -20.09 3.53 -45.57
N ARG A 69 -19.88 2.26 -45.94
CA ARG A 69 -20.31 1.10 -45.14
C ARG A 69 -19.61 1.06 -43.79
N LEU A 70 -18.29 1.30 -43.76
CA LEU A 70 -17.53 1.34 -42.52
C LEU A 70 -18.01 2.48 -41.60
N ALA A 71 -18.21 3.68 -42.15
CA ALA A 71 -18.73 4.82 -41.39
C ALA A 71 -20.13 4.56 -40.80
N LEU A 72 -21.01 3.89 -41.56
CA LEU A 72 -22.35 3.52 -41.10
C LEU A 72 -22.31 2.44 -40.02
N VAL A 73 -21.42 1.44 -40.15
CA VAL A 73 -21.25 0.38 -39.14
C VAL A 73 -20.71 0.95 -37.85
N VAL A 74 -19.64 1.76 -37.91
CA VAL A 74 -19.04 2.39 -36.73
C VAL A 74 -20.03 3.36 -36.07
N GLY A 75 -20.72 4.18 -36.87
CA GLY A 75 -21.76 5.08 -36.36
C GLY A 75 -22.92 4.34 -35.68
N GLY A 76 -23.37 3.23 -36.27
CA GLY A 76 -24.41 2.38 -35.67
C GLY A 76 -23.96 1.74 -34.35
N LEU A 77 -22.70 1.31 -34.25
CA LEU A 77 -22.15 0.67 -33.06
C LEU A 77 -22.00 1.68 -31.90
N VAL A 78 -21.54 2.90 -32.19
CA VAL A 78 -21.49 4.00 -31.21
C VAL A 78 -22.88 4.36 -30.72
N LEU A 79 -23.87 4.47 -31.62
CA LEU A 79 -25.25 4.78 -31.26
C LEU A 79 -25.87 3.68 -30.37
N ALA A 80 -25.61 2.41 -30.68
CA ALA A 80 -26.08 1.28 -29.88
C ALA A 80 -25.50 1.28 -28.46
N VAL A 81 -24.20 1.59 -28.31
CA VAL A 81 -23.56 1.71 -26.99
C VAL A 81 -24.15 2.87 -26.18
N LEU A 82 -24.36 4.03 -26.80
CA LEU A 82 -24.95 5.20 -26.13
C LEU A 82 -26.41 4.95 -25.71
N LEU A 83 -27.21 4.31 -26.56
CA LEU A 83 -28.59 3.93 -26.23
C LEU A 83 -28.65 2.88 -25.11
N GLY A 84 -27.78 1.86 -25.15
CA GLY A 84 -27.69 0.85 -24.09
C GLY A 84 -27.30 1.45 -22.74
N PHE A 85 -26.35 2.40 -22.73
CA PHE A 85 -25.96 3.14 -21.54
C PHE A 85 -27.09 4.03 -20.99
N GLY A 86 -27.86 4.67 -21.88
CA GLY A 86 -29.04 5.45 -21.50
C GLY A 86 -30.16 4.60 -20.89
N LEU A 87 -30.47 3.44 -21.49
CA LEU A 87 -31.46 2.49 -20.99
C LEU A 87 -31.06 1.87 -19.64
N GLY A 88 -29.77 1.62 -19.42
CA GLY A 88 -29.25 1.15 -18.13
C GLY A 88 -29.45 2.15 -16.98
N ARG A 89 -29.49 3.45 -17.28
CA ARG A 89 -29.73 4.52 -16.29
C ARG A 89 -31.21 4.71 -15.95
N MET A 90 -32.11 4.33 -16.85
CA MET A 90 -33.57 4.48 -16.65
C MET A 90 -34.19 3.31 -15.88
N ASN A 91 -33.50 2.16 -15.80
CA ASN A 91 -33.94 0.98 -15.05
C ASN A 91 -33.16 0.80 -13.73
N ALA A 92 -32.92 1.89 -12.99
CA ALA A 92 -32.46 1.78 -11.61
C ALA A 92 -33.58 1.14 -10.76
N PRO A 93 -33.31 0.08 -9.96
CA PRO A 93 -34.34 -0.54 -9.14
C PRO A 93 -34.92 0.48 -8.15
N ALA A 94 -36.25 0.50 -8.05
CA ALA A 94 -36.97 1.37 -7.13
C ALA A 94 -36.59 1.07 -5.68
N GLY A 95 -35.94 2.03 -5.01
CA GLY A 95 -35.75 2.00 -3.56
C GLY A 95 -37.08 2.18 -2.82
N PRO A 96 -37.25 1.60 -1.62
CA PRO A 96 -38.50 1.73 -0.87
C PRO A 96 -38.71 3.18 -0.40
N ALA A 97 -39.94 3.66 -0.57
CA ALA A 97 -40.40 5.00 -0.24
C ALA A 97 -40.24 5.32 1.25
N ARG A 98 -39.71 6.52 1.56
CA ARG A 98 -39.70 7.12 2.90
C ARG A 98 -40.80 8.20 2.95
N PRO A 99 -41.67 8.26 3.97
CA PRO A 99 -42.67 9.31 4.06
C PRO A 99 -42.02 10.64 4.43
N ALA A 100 -42.49 11.71 3.78
CA ALA A 100 -42.14 13.08 4.08
C ALA A 100 -42.78 13.54 5.40
N THR A 101 -41.99 14.20 6.26
CA THR A 101 -42.49 15.15 7.25
C THR A 101 -41.70 16.44 7.14
N ALA A 102 -42.44 17.54 7.21
CA ALA A 102 -42.03 18.89 6.90
C ALA A 102 -41.43 19.63 8.11
N GLY A 103 -40.57 20.60 7.80
CA GLY A 103 -40.57 21.92 8.46
C GLY A 103 -39.75 22.06 9.75
N GLY A 104 -38.67 22.83 9.68
CA GLY A 104 -38.03 23.40 10.85
C GLY A 104 -36.63 23.95 10.57
N ALA A 105 -36.54 25.22 10.18
CA ALA A 105 -35.29 25.97 10.22
C ALA A 105 -34.94 26.28 11.68
N ALA A 106 -33.69 26.03 12.09
CA ALA A 106 -33.08 26.63 13.26
C ALA A 106 -31.57 26.82 13.03
N THR A 107 -31.18 28.09 13.02
CA THR A 107 -29.82 28.61 13.14
C THR A 107 -29.25 28.35 14.53
N GLY A 108 -27.98 27.96 14.64
CA GLY A 108 -27.24 27.96 15.90
C GLY A 108 -25.86 27.35 15.72
N GLY A 109 -24.81 28.18 15.78
CA GLY A 109 -23.42 27.76 15.62
C GLY A 109 -22.68 27.46 16.92
N ALA A 110 -21.37 27.30 16.73
CA ALA A 110 -20.24 27.39 17.65
C ALA A 110 -19.70 26.07 18.27
N ASP A 111 -18.44 25.83 17.89
CA ASP A 111 -17.31 25.38 18.70
C ASP A 111 -17.11 23.88 18.97
N GLY A 112 -16.56 23.20 17.97
CA GLY A 112 -15.70 22.03 18.16
C GLY A 112 -14.22 22.44 18.03
N GLY A 113 -13.49 22.42 19.14
CA GLY A 113 -12.11 22.88 19.25
C GLY A 113 -11.17 22.23 18.24
N VAL A 114 -10.51 23.07 17.45
CA VAL A 114 -9.42 22.67 16.56
C VAL A 114 -8.14 22.65 17.38
N HIS A 115 -7.64 21.46 17.72
CA HIS A 115 -6.27 21.31 18.20
C HIS A 115 -5.39 20.95 17.01
N ALA A 116 -4.60 21.92 16.57
CA ALA A 116 -3.56 21.73 15.57
C ALA A 116 -2.39 20.97 16.20
N HIS A 117 -2.13 19.76 15.73
CA HIS A 117 -0.93 19.00 16.07
C HIS A 117 0.19 19.27 15.05
N ALA A 118 1.44 19.14 15.49
CA ALA A 118 2.60 19.19 14.60
C ALA A 118 2.50 18.09 13.51
N PRO A 119 2.98 18.33 12.27
CA PRO A 119 2.98 17.31 11.23
C PRO A 119 3.77 16.07 11.68
N GLY A 120 3.14 14.90 11.73
CA GLY A 120 3.83 13.59 11.86
C GLY A 120 3.51 12.71 13.07
N THR A 121 2.50 13.00 13.90
CA THR A 121 2.19 12.16 15.09
C THR A 121 0.71 11.77 15.25
N GLY A 122 -0.13 11.99 14.23
CA GLY A 122 -1.53 11.57 14.27
C GLY A 122 -1.74 10.18 13.68
N ALA A 123 -2.80 9.48 14.11
CA ALA A 123 -3.39 8.44 13.29
C ALA A 123 -3.67 9.05 11.90
N HIS A 124 -2.96 8.58 10.88
CA HIS A 124 -3.23 9.04 9.53
C HIS A 124 -4.37 8.21 8.98
N THR A 125 -5.48 8.87 8.68
CA THR A 125 -6.59 8.24 7.98
C THR A 125 -6.34 8.35 6.47
N HIS A 126 -6.66 7.30 5.72
CA HIS A 126 -6.66 7.39 4.25
C HIS A 126 -7.83 8.25 3.71
N ASP A 127 -8.50 9.03 4.56
CA ASP A 127 -9.64 9.89 4.19
C ASP A 127 -9.20 11.14 3.40
N GLY A 128 -7.90 11.44 3.37
CA GLY A 128 -7.35 12.64 2.75
C GLY A 128 -7.12 12.56 1.24
N ALA A 129 -7.25 11.38 0.64
CA ALA A 129 -7.34 11.27 -0.82
C ALA A 129 -8.79 10.98 -1.17
N THR A 130 -9.41 11.87 -1.96
CA THR A 130 -10.47 11.49 -2.88
C THR A 130 -9.88 10.48 -3.86
N VAL A 131 -9.74 9.25 -3.37
CA VAL A 131 -9.31 8.12 -4.13
C VAL A 131 -10.48 7.81 -5.06
N THR A 132 -10.44 8.38 -6.26
CA THR A 132 -11.18 7.84 -7.39
C THR A 132 -10.46 6.55 -7.83
N GLN A 133 -10.34 5.57 -6.92
CA GLN A 133 -10.12 4.19 -7.31
C GLN A 133 -11.48 3.70 -7.78
N GLY A 134 -11.55 3.15 -8.98
CA GLY A 134 -12.75 2.48 -9.45
C GLY A 134 -13.06 1.31 -8.52
N GLY A 135 -14.04 1.48 -7.62
CA GLY A 135 -14.55 0.43 -6.72
C GLY A 135 -14.90 1.00 -5.34
N GLY A 136 -16.17 1.35 -5.12
CA GLY A 136 -16.69 2.08 -3.96
C GLY A 136 -16.89 1.29 -2.67
N ASP A 137 -15.94 0.45 -2.26
CA ASP A 137 -16.17 -0.54 -1.21
C ASP A 137 -15.19 -0.44 -0.01
N GLY A 138 -14.60 0.72 0.30
CA GLY A 138 -13.89 0.95 1.58
C GLY A 138 -12.67 0.05 1.92
N VAL A 139 -12.12 -0.70 0.95
CA VAL A 139 -10.89 -1.52 1.09
C VAL A 139 -9.76 -0.97 0.24
N THR A 140 -8.52 -1.10 0.73
CA THR A 140 -7.30 -0.68 0.04
C THR A 140 -6.36 -1.86 -0.25
N GLY A 141 -5.19 -1.58 -0.86
CA GLY A 141 -4.15 -2.59 -1.02
C GLY A 141 -4.47 -3.72 -2.00
N LEU A 142 -5.49 -3.58 -2.85
CA LEU A 142 -5.83 -4.55 -3.91
C LEU A 142 -5.01 -4.34 -5.20
N SER A 143 -4.53 -3.12 -5.43
CA SER A 143 -3.80 -2.74 -6.65
C SER A 143 -2.31 -2.57 -6.37
N ILE A 144 -1.47 -2.97 -7.34
CA ILE A 144 -0.02 -2.73 -7.31
C ILE A 144 0.32 -1.25 -7.60
N THR A 145 -0.60 -0.53 -8.25
CA THR A 145 -0.50 0.89 -8.57
C THR A 145 -1.73 1.64 -8.04
N SER A 146 -1.51 2.76 -7.37
CA SER A 146 -2.54 3.65 -6.82
C SER A 146 -1.96 5.05 -6.65
N ALA A 147 -2.78 6.09 -6.83
CA ALA A 147 -2.41 7.48 -6.55
C ALA A 147 -1.09 7.95 -7.22
N GLY A 148 -0.75 7.40 -8.38
CA GLY A 148 0.50 7.72 -9.10
C GLY A 148 1.73 6.95 -8.62
N TYR A 149 1.57 6.02 -7.67
CA TYR A 149 2.67 5.21 -7.12
C TYR A 149 2.51 3.74 -7.48
N THR A 150 3.62 3.06 -7.74
CA THR A 150 3.69 1.63 -8.08
C THR A 150 4.66 0.90 -7.15
N LEU A 151 4.22 -0.21 -6.57
CA LEU A 151 5.05 -1.12 -5.79
C LEU A 151 5.79 -2.07 -6.73
N VAL A 152 7.11 -2.16 -6.59
CA VAL A 152 7.97 -3.01 -7.44
C VAL A 152 8.78 -3.97 -6.57
N PRO A 153 8.27 -5.18 -6.29
CA PRO A 153 9.04 -6.21 -5.59
C PRO A 153 10.17 -6.74 -6.46
N SER A 154 11.32 -7.04 -5.86
CA SER A 154 12.51 -7.53 -6.56
C SER A 154 13.11 -8.80 -5.93
N THR A 155 12.37 -9.45 -5.05
CA THR A 155 12.84 -10.61 -4.27
C THR A 155 12.11 -11.90 -4.65
N GLY A 156 12.88 -12.99 -4.76
CA GLY A 156 12.35 -14.36 -4.66
C GLY A 156 12.56 -14.92 -3.26
N LEU A 157 11.52 -15.52 -2.68
CA LEU A 157 11.55 -16.08 -1.33
C LEU A 157 11.58 -17.62 -1.37
N VAL A 158 12.25 -18.24 -0.40
CA VAL A 158 12.26 -19.69 -0.19
C VAL A 158 11.83 -19.97 1.24
N ALA A 159 10.84 -20.84 1.42
CA ALA A 159 10.34 -21.17 2.75
C ALA A 159 11.44 -21.79 3.63
N GLY A 160 11.49 -21.38 4.89
CA GLY A 160 12.45 -21.85 5.89
C GLY A 160 13.90 -21.41 5.66
N ARG A 161 14.19 -20.61 4.62
CA ARG A 161 15.53 -20.06 4.38
C ARG A 161 15.55 -18.58 4.71
N ALA A 162 16.58 -18.17 5.44
CA ALA A 162 16.86 -16.76 5.64
C ALA A 162 17.08 -16.07 4.28
N GLY A 163 16.45 -14.92 4.13
CA GLY A 163 16.54 -14.06 2.96
C GLY A 163 16.17 -12.65 3.35
N GLU A 164 15.80 -11.87 2.35
CA GLU A 164 15.54 -10.45 2.53
C GLU A 164 14.46 -10.01 1.56
N LEU A 165 13.40 -9.40 2.07
CA LEU A 165 12.39 -8.79 1.23
C LEU A 165 12.91 -7.45 0.73
N ARG A 166 13.02 -7.30 -0.59
CA ARG A 166 13.44 -6.09 -1.30
C ARG A 166 12.39 -5.63 -2.30
N PHE A 167 12.19 -4.31 -2.35
CA PHE A 167 11.25 -3.66 -3.27
C PHE A 167 11.57 -2.17 -3.43
N GLN A 168 10.92 -1.51 -4.38
CA GLN A 168 10.91 -0.06 -4.52
C GLN A 168 9.47 0.46 -4.62
N ILE A 169 9.26 1.72 -4.24
CA ILE A 169 8.09 2.50 -4.62
C ILE A 169 8.51 3.40 -5.77
N ARG A 170 7.75 3.40 -6.87
CA ARG A 170 8.02 4.25 -8.03
C ARG A 170 6.87 5.20 -8.30
N ASP A 171 7.19 6.41 -8.74
CA ASP A 171 6.20 7.38 -9.22
C ASP A 171 5.72 7.06 -10.65
N ASP A 172 4.85 7.90 -11.19
CA ASP A 172 4.27 7.80 -12.54
C ASP A 172 5.31 8.03 -13.64
N GLN A 173 6.43 8.69 -13.34
CA GLN A 173 7.60 8.77 -14.21
C GLN A 173 8.59 7.60 -14.03
N ARG A 174 8.23 6.58 -13.24
CA ARG A 174 9.03 5.38 -12.92
C ARG A 174 10.32 5.67 -12.14
N ARG A 175 10.45 6.84 -11.52
CA ARG A 175 11.57 7.19 -10.62
C ARG A 175 11.32 6.60 -9.24
N ALA A 176 12.40 6.23 -8.55
CA ALA A 176 12.30 5.74 -7.18
C ALA A 176 11.87 6.89 -6.25
N VAL A 177 10.83 6.64 -5.43
CA VAL A 177 10.40 7.57 -4.39
C VAL A 177 11.32 7.41 -3.19
N THR A 178 11.82 8.53 -2.67
CA THR A 178 12.77 8.56 -1.53
C THR A 178 12.33 9.50 -0.41
N ARG A 179 11.15 10.11 -0.51
CA ARG A 179 10.62 11.04 0.50
C ARG A 179 9.31 10.51 1.07
N PHE A 180 9.37 10.13 2.34
CA PHE A 180 8.27 9.53 3.08
C PHE A 180 8.11 10.23 4.43
N ALA A 181 6.86 10.43 4.85
CA ALA A 181 6.58 10.87 6.20
C ALA A 181 6.71 9.69 7.18
N VAL A 182 7.13 9.98 8.41
CA VAL A 182 7.11 8.99 9.50
C VAL A 182 5.71 8.96 10.08
N VAL A 183 5.09 7.78 10.09
CA VAL A 183 3.81 7.54 10.76
C VAL A 183 3.93 6.26 11.57
N HIS A 184 3.43 6.25 12.81
CA HIS A 184 3.66 5.14 13.76
C HIS A 184 5.15 4.80 13.90
N ASP A 185 5.98 5.82 14.12
CA ASP A 185 7.44 5.76 14.26
C ASP A 185 8.23 5.18 13.07
N LYS A 186 7.56 4.84 11.96
CA LYS A 186 8.20 4.26 10.77
C LYS A 186 7.78 4.99 9.49
N PRO A 187 8.66 5.06 8.48
CA PRO A 187 8.29 5.60 7.18
C PRO A 187 7.52 4.60 6.29
N MET A 188 7.49 3.31 6.67
CA MET A 188 6.94 2.23 5.86
C MET A 188 6.51 1.07 6.76
N HIS A 189 5.25 0.66 6.63
CA HIS A 189 4.74 -0.59 7.18
C HIS A 189 4.56 -1.59 6.04
N VAL A 190 5.18 -2.76 6.18
CA VAL A 190 4.98 -3.86 5.25
C VAL A 190 4.25 -4.98 5.94
N ILE A 191 3.06 -5.29 5.44
CA ILE A 191 2.31 -6.47 5.88
C ILE A 191 2.50 -7.57 4.84
N MET A 192 2.86 -8.77 5.27
CA MET A 192 2.82 -9.96 4.43
C MET A 192 1.82 -10.94 5.00
N VAL A 193 0.94 -11.45 4.15
CA VAL A 193 -0.06 -12.46 4.53
C VAL A 193 -0.10 -13.58 3.51
N ARG A 194 -0.26 -14.84 3.94
CA ARG A 194 -0.54 -15.93 3.01
C ARG A 194 -1.90 -15.76 2.37
N ARG A 195 -2.08 -16.21 1.12
CA ARG A 195 -3.37 -16.14 0.43
C ARG A 195 -4.50 -16.90 1.13
N ASP A 196 -4.18 -17.89 1.94
CA ASP A 196 -5.13 -18.64 2.77
C ASP A 196 -5.31 -18.06 4.19
N LEU A 197 -4.75 -16.89 4.47
CA LEU A 197 -4.81 -16.18 5.76
C LEU A 197 -4.18 -16.93 6.95
N GLY A 198 -3.43 -18.01 6.68
CA GLY A 198 -2.80 -18.84 7.70
C GLY A 198 -1.42 -18.39 8.18
N GLY A 199 -0.87 -17.30 7.62
CA GLY A 199 0.43 -16.77 8.02
C GLY A 199 0.51 -15.27 7.80
N TYR A 200 1.13 -14.56 8.75
CA TYR A 200 1.21 -13.10 8.81
C TYR A 200 2.59 -12.61 9.26
N ARG A 201 3.04 -11.47 8.71
CA ARG A 201 4.20 -10.71 9.19
C ARG A 201 3.93 -9.23 9.09
N HIS A 202 4.26 -8.50 10.15
CA HIS A 202 4.33 -7.04 10.18
C HIS A 202 5.81 -6.63 10.22
N LEU A 203 6.28 -5.97 9.17
CA LEU A 203 7.69 -5.70 8.93
C LEU A 203 7.90 -4.19 8.76
N HIS A 204 9.05 -3.70 9.21
CA HIS A 204 9.47 -2.31 9.01
C HIS A 204 10.80 -2.29 8.27
N PRO A 205 10.79 -2.21 6.93
CA PRO A 205 12.03 -2.16 6.16
C PRO A 205 12.77 -0.84 6.34
N ALA A 206 14.07 -0.90 6.06
CA ALA A 206 14.92 0.28 5.92
C ALA A 206 15.10 0.62 4.44
N MET A 207 15.20 1.91 4.13
CA MET A 207 15.42 2.40 2.77
C MET A 207 16.89 2.78 2.57
N ALA A 208 17.49 2.29 1.49
CA ALA A 208 18.78 2.74 1.00
C ALA A 208 18.64 4.07 0.20
N ALA A 209 19.76 4.75 -0.05
CA ALA A 209 19.77 6.04 -0.74
C ALA A 209 19.20 6.01 -2.17
N ASP A 210 19.19 4.84 -2.82
CA ASP A 210 18.62 4.61 -4.15
C ASP A 210 17.10 4.37 -4.15
N GLY A 211 16.45 4.44 -2.97
CA GLY A 211 15.02 4.17 -2.78
C GLY A 211 14.67 2.68 -2.63
N THR A 212 15.67 1.80 -2.57
CA THR A 212 15.43 0.36 -2.32
C THR A 212 15.11 0.12 -0.85
N TRP A 213 13.95 -0.44 -0.59
CA TRP A 213 13.54 -0.90 0.73
C TRP A 213 14.00 -2.33 0.94
N SER A 214 14.44 -2.65 2.16
CA SER A 214 14.89 -3.99 2.53
C SER A 214 14.59 -4.35 3.98
N VAL A 215 14.21 -5.61 4.22
CA VAL A 215 14.03 -6.18 5.57
C VAL A 215 14.43 -7.65 5.58
N PRO A 216 15.27 -8.10 6.54
CA PRO A 216 15.55 -9.52 6.72
C PRO A 216 14.28 -10.30 7.02
N ILE A 217 14.12 -11.46 6.39
CA ILE A 217 12.97 -12.33 6.63
C ILE A 217 13.39 -13.78 6.49
N THR A 218 12.85 -14.63 7.38
CA THR A 218 12.80 -16.07 7.17
C THR A 218 11.32 -16.44 7.00
N PRO A 219 10.81 -16.54 5.76
CA PRO A 219 9.41 -16.87 5.54
C PRO A 219 9.15 -18.28 6.09
N PRO A 220 8.20 -18.45 7.03
CA PRO A 220 8.02 -19.73 7.70
C PRO A 220 7.46 -20.79 6.74
N GLU A 221 6.61 -20.37 5.80
CA GLU A 221 5.72 -21.25 5.07
C GLU A 221 5.77 -20.98 3.57
N ALA A 222 5.76 -22.06 2.80
CA ALA A 222 5.68 -22.00 1.35
C ALA A 222 4.28 -21.60 0.88
N GLY A 223 4.21 -21.00 -0.30
CA GLY A 223 2.95 -20.67 -0.96
C GLY A 223 2.89 -19.25 -1.52
N PRO A 224 1.74 -18.88 -2.07
CA PRO A 224 1.46 -17.51 -2.49
C PRO A 224 1.21 -16.63 -1.26
N TRP A 225 1.92 -15.51 -1.22
CA TRP A 225 1.78 -14.45 -0.24
C TRP A 225 1.30 -13.19 -0.94
N ARG A 226 0.60 -12.33 -0.20
CA ARG A 226 0.36 -10.95 -0.59
C ARG A 226 1.14 -10.05 0.34
N MET A 227 1.85 -9.08 -0.22
CA MET A 227 2.44 -7.98 0.54
C MET A 227 1.64 -6.71 0.35
N TYR A 228 1.58 -5.90 1.41
CA TYR A 228 1.08 -4.54 1.39
C TYR A 228 2.22 -3.61 1.77
N ALA A 229 2.37 -2.53 1.04
CA ALA A 229 3.21 -1.40 1.42
C ALA A 229 2.28 -0.25 1.81
N ASP A 230 2.25 0.07 3.09
CA ASP A 230 1.50 1.18 3.67
C ASP A 230 2.47 2.30 4.06
N PHE A 231 2.31 3.45 3.40
CA PHE A 231 3.22 4.57 3.52
C PHE A 231 2.52 5.90 3.24
N THR A 232 3.16 6.98 3.67
CA THR A 232 2.80 8.35 3.28
C THR A 232 3.93 8.96 2.47
N ALA A 233 3.72 9.13 1.15
CA ALA A 233 4.70 9.79 0.28
C ALA A 233 4.63 11.31 0.43
N VAL A 234 5.78 11.98 0.37
CA VAL A 234 5.89 13.44 0.40
C VAL A 234 6.29 13.94 -0.98
N ALA A 235 5.35 14.59 -1.67
CA ALA A 235 5.59 15.19 -2.98
C ALA A 235 6.52 16.42 -2.90
N ASP A 236 7.04 16.85 -4.05
CA ASP A 236 8.00 17.97 -4.15
C ASP A 236 7.46 19.29 -3.61
N ASP A 237 6.15 19.50 -3.72
CA ASP A 237 5.40 20.63 -3.16
C ASP A 237 5.13 20.51 -1.64
N GLY A 238 5.61 19.43 -0.99
CA GLY A 238 5.41 19.15 0.42
C GLY A 238 4.09 18.45 0.76
N ARG A 239 3.21 18.23 -0.22
CA ARG A 239 1.95 17.53 -0.01
C ARG A 239 2.20 16.07 0.37
N GLN A 240 1.45 15.58 1.36
CA GLN A 240 1.52 14.20 1.82
C GLN A 240 0.39 13.37 1.21
N VAL A 241 0.69 12.15 0.78
CA VAL A 241 -0.26 11.21 0.20
C VAL A 241 -0.14 9.86 0.88
N ALA A 242 -1.14 9.48 1.67
CA ALA A 242 -1.22 8.17 2.28
C ALA A 242 -1.68 7.14 1.25
N VAL A 243 -0.93 6.03 1.10
CA VAL A 243 -1.16 5.03 0.06
C VAL A 243 -0.90 3.63 0.62
N VAL A 244 -1.83 2.70 0.34
CA VAL A 244 -1.61 1.26 0.51
C VAL A 244 -1.57 0.61 -0.85
N LEU A 245 -0.42 0.05 -1.23
CA LEU A 245 -0.22 -0.73 -2.45
C LEU A 245 -0.10 -2.21 -2.11
N GLY A 246 -0.59 -3.08 -2.99
CA GLY A 246 -0.50 -4.53 -2.80
C GLY A 246 0.10 -5.26 -3.99
N ALA A 247 0.98 -6.21 -3.71
CA ALA A 247 1.58 -7.09 -4.71
C ALA A 247 1.60 -8.54 -4.21
N ASP A 248 1.56 -9.49 -5.13
CA ASP A 248 1.74 -10.90 -4.78
C ASP A 248 3.23 -11.26 -4.80
N LEU A 249 3.60 -12.10 -3.84
CA LEU A 249 4.91 -12.73 -3.70
C LEU A 249 4.73 -14.25 -3.67
N THR A 250 5.78 -14.99 -3.96
CA THR A 250 5.77 -16.44 -3.78
C THR A 250 6.96 -16.86 -2.94
N ALA A 251 6.68 -17.55 -1.82
CA ALA A 251 7.68 -18.30 -1.09
C ALA A 251 7.71 -19.72 -1.64
N SER A 252 8.78 -20.06 -2.36
CA SER A 252 8.92 -21.38 -2.98
C SER A 252 9.04 -22.49 -1.92
N GLY A 253 8.45 -23.64 -2.22
CA GLY A 253 8.40 -24.83 -1.37
C GLY A 253 7.08 -25.59 -1.50
N ALA A 254 6.87 -26.60 -0.65
CA ALA A 254 5.65 -27.41 -0.67
C ALA A 254 4.48 -26.64 -0.01
N TYR A 255 3.61 -26.06 -0.83
CA TYR A 255 2.42 -25.36 -0.36
C TYR A 255 1.28 -26.34 -0.04
N ARG A 256 0.72 -26.21 1.16
CA ARG A 256 -0.51 -26.87 1.59
C ARG A 256 -1.46 -25.81 2.16
N PRO A 257 -2.51 -25.39 1.42
CA PRO A 257 -3.46 -24.42 1.94
C PRO A 257 -4.21 -24.98 3.14
N GLY A 258 -4.33 -24.18 4.19
CA GLY A 258 -5.18 -24.46 5.35
C GLY A 258 -6.59 -23.88 5.15
N PRO A 259 -7.61 -24.41 5.84
CA PRO A 259 -8.89 -23.71 5.95
C PRO A 259 -8.73 -22.45 6.80
N LEU A 260 -9.58 -21.44 6.57
CA LEU A 260 -9.68 -20.30 7.47
C LEU A 260 -10.11 -20.79 8.87
N PRO A 261 -9.44 -20.39 9.96
CA PRO A 261 -9.88 -20.75 11.31
C PRO A 261 -11.29 -20.25 11.60
N ALA A 262 -12.04 -20.99 12.44
CA ALA A 262 -13.40 -20.62 12.81
C ALA A 262 -13.46 -19.26 13.51
N ALA A 263 -14.60 -18.58 13.38
CA ALA A 263 -14.81 -17.29 14.03
C ALA A 263 -14.73 -17.40 15.56
N ALA A 264 -13.99 -16.49 16.19
CA ALA A 264 -13.79 -16.47 17.63
C ALA A 264 -13.51 -15.04 18.10
N THR A 265 -14.03 -14.69 19.28
CA THR A 265 -13.77 -13.41 19.95
C THR A 265 -12.62 -13.48 20.95
N SER A 266 -11.94 -14.62 21.03
CA SER A 266 -10.78 -14.85 21.90
C SER A 266 -9.73 -15.67 21.18
N ALA A 267 -8.46 -15.33 21.41
CA ALA A 267 -7.29 -16.02 20.90
C ALA A 267 -6.22 -16.10 21.99
N THR A 268 -5.38 -17.14 21.95
CA THR A 268 -4.26 -17.31 22.87
C THR A 268 -2.94 -17.30 22.12
N VAL A 269 -1.96 -16.56 22.63
CA VAL A 269 -0.60 -16.50 22.06
C VAL A 269 0.41 -16.32 23.19
N ASP A 270 1.44 -17.18 23.21
CA ASP A 270 2.55 -17.13 24.17
C ASP A 270 2.15 -16.92 25.65
N GLY A 271 1.09 -17.62 26.09
CA GLY A 271 0.60 -17.54 27.46
C GLY A 271 -0.31 -16.36 27.78
N PHE A 272 -0.59 -15.50 26.80
CA PHE A 272 -1.60 -14.44 26.90
C PHE A 272 -2.92 -14.88 26.28
N THR A 273 -4.02 -14.43 26.88
CA THR A 273 -5.35 -14.51 26.27
C THR A 273 -5.75 -13.12 25.81
N VAL A 274 -6.11 -12.99 24.54
CA VAL A 274 -6.62 -11.75 23.96
C VAL A 274 -8.09 -11.95 23.65
N GLY A 275 -8.96 -11.16 24.27
CA GLY A 275 -10.38 -11.09 23.96
C GLY A 275 -10.71 -9.78 23.26
N TYR A 276 -11.73 -9.78 22.41
CA TYR A 276 -12.31 -8.53 21.92
C TYR A 276 -13.82 -8.47 22.12
N THR A 277 -14.33 -7.25 22.26
CA THR A 277 -15.76 -6.94 22.30
C THR A 277 -16.11 -5.93 21.20
N GLY A 278 -17.38 -5.91 20.80
CA GLY A 278 -17.88 -5.13 19.68
C GLY A 278 -18.37 -6.04 18.54
N THR A 279 -19.30 -5.51 17.76
CA THR A 279 -19.94 -6.23 16.65
C THR A 279 -19.72 -5.44 15.37
N PRO A 280 -18.84 -5.90 14.45
CA PRO A 280 -18.68 -5.29 13.14
C PRO A 280 -20.01 -5.20 12.40
N GLU A 281 -20.29 -4.03 11.82
CA GLU A 281 -21.47 -3.79 11.00
C GLU A 281 -21.06 -3.31 9.61
N VAL A 282 -21.75 -3.79 8.58
CA VAL A 282 -21.47 -3.39 7.19
C VAL A 282 -21.65 -1.89 7.00
N GLY A 283 -20.64 -1.24 6.43
CA GLY A 283 -20.64 0.18 6.07
C GLY A 283 -20.61 1.14 7.27
N LYS A 284 -20.44 0.64 8.50
CA LYS A 284 -20.35 1.47 9.71
C LYS A 284 -18.97 1.33 10.34
N SER A 285 -18.43 2.48 10.76
CA SER A 285 -17.27 2.50 11.64
C SER A 285 -17.71 2.18 13.06
N VAL A 286 -17.28 1.04 13.59
CA VAL A 286 -17.65 0.57 14.93
C VAL A 286 -16.40 0.28 15.76
N PRO A 287 -16.46 0.50 17.09
CA PRO A 287 -15.33 0.22 17.96
C PRO A 287 -15.24 -1.26 18.29
N LEU A 288 -14.05 -1.83 18.11
CA LEU A 288 -13.63 -3.11 18.67
C LEU A 288 -12.66 -2.84 19.82
N ARG A 289 -12.97 -3.33 21.01
CA ARG A 289 -12.14 -3.18 22.20
C ARG A 289 -11.43 -4.48 22.51
N PHE A 290 -10.10 -4.45 22.53
CA PHE A 290 -9.26 -5.60 22.82
C PHE A 290 -8.72 -5.53 24.24
N ARG A 291 -8.78 -6.65 24.95
CA ARG A 291 -8.18 -6.85 26.27
C ARG A 291 -7.17 -7.98 26.20
N VAL A 292 -5.97 -7.72 26.70
CA VAL A 292 -4.91 -8.73 26.84
C VAL A 292 -4.77 -9.10 28.31
N THR A 293 -4.90 -10.37 28.63
CA THR A 293 -4.71 -10.90 29.98
C THR A 293 -3.56 -11.90 30.04
N GLY A 294 -2.84 -11.89 31.15
CA GLY A 294 -1.83 -12.89 31.48
C GLY A 294 -2.46 -14.23 31.89
N ALA A 295 -1.61 -15.23 32.12
CA ALA A 295 -2.03 -16.56 32.54
C ALA A 295 -2.73 -16.59 33.91
N ASP A 296 -2.50 -15.58 34.74
CA ASP A 296 -3.17 -15.36 36.04
C ASP A 296 -4.55 -14.68 35.91
N GLY A 297 -4.95 -14.32 34.69
CA GLY A 297 -6.20 -13.60 34.41
C GLY A 297 -6.13 -12.09 34.64
N ALA A 298 -5.00 -11.55 35.10
CA ALA A 298 -4.82 -10.11 35.27
C ALA A 298 -4.58 -9.42 33.91
N ALA A 299 -4.93 -8.14 33.82
CA ALA A 299 -4.62 -7.34 32.64
C ALA A 299 -3.11 -7.27 32.42
N ALA A 300 -2.67 -7.50 31.19
CA ALA A 300 -1.26 -7.40 30.85
C ALA A 300 -0.81 -5.93 30.84
N ALA A 301 0.41 -5.68 31.32
CA ALA A 301 1.04 -4.37 31.23
C ALA A 301 1.52 -4.12 29.78
N LEU A 302 0.59 -3.66 28.93
CA LEU A 302 0.90 -3.32 27.55
C LEU A 302 1.89 -2.15 27.46
N GLU A 303 2.87 -2.30 26.59
CA GLU A 303 3.87 -1.28 26.27
C GLU A 303 3.53 -0.65 24.92
N PRO A 304 3.79 0.66 24.73
CA PRO A 304 3.75 1.26 23.41
C PRO A 304 4.75 0.58 22.48
N TYR A 305 4.29 0.21 21.29
CA TYR A 305 5.07 -0.27 20.17
C TYR A 305 4.68 0.59 18.96
N LEU A 306 5.64 1.15 18.21
CA LEU A 306 5.34 2.00 17.04
C LEU A 306 4.33 3.14 17.35
N GLY A 307 4.53 3.81 18.49
CA GLY A 307 3.68 4.91 18.93
C GLY A 307 2.28 4.56 19.42
N ALA A 308 1.90 3.28 19.54
CA ALA A 308 0.57 2.87 20.02
C ALA A 308 0.62 1.62 20.92
N TYR A 309 -0.45 1.35 21.67
CA TYR A 309 -0.55 0.16 22.53
C TYR A 309 -0.95 -1.12 21.78
N GLY A 310 -1.15 -1.02 20.46
CA GLY A 310 -1.30 -2.15 19.57
C GLY A 310 -1.54 -1.71 18.12
N HIS A 311 -1.37 -2.64 17.20
CA HIS A 311 -1.62 -2.45 15.75
C HIS A 311 -2.55 -3.54 15.27
N LEU A 312 -3.66 -3.15 14.64
CA LEU A 312 -4.64 -4.08 14.13
C LEU A 312 -4.67 -4.02 12.60
N VAL A 313 -4.36 -5.14 11.96
CA VAL A 313 -4.60 -5.36 10.54
C VAL A 313 -5.82 -6.25 10.39
N ALA A 314 -6.76 -5.84 9.54
CA ALA A 314 -7.94 -6.64 9.20
C ALA A 314 -8.03 -6.84 7.68
N LEU A 315 -8.24 -8.09 7.25
CA LEU A 315 -8.23 -8.49 5.84
C LEU A 315 -9.48 -9.30 5.50
N ARG A 316 -10.14 -8.96 4.39
CA ARG A 316 -11.30 -9.72 3.89
C ARG A 316 -10.87 -11.06 3.28
N GLN A 317 -11.54 -12.15 3.63
CA GLN A 317 -11.31 -13.44 2.99
C GLN A 317 -11.68 -13.37 1.49
N GLY A 318 -10.82 -13.94 0.64
CA GLY A 318 -11.03 -14.02 -0.81
C GLY A 318 -10.09 -13.06 -1.53
N ASP A 319 -10.41 -11.76 -1.53
CA ASP A 319 -9.61 -10.76 -2.22
C ASP A 319 -8.46 -10.20 -1.37
N LEU A 320 -8.49 -10.42 -0.06
CA LEU A 320 -7.59 -9.81 0.92
C LEU A 320 -7.62 -8.28 0.85
N GLY A 321 -8.81 -7.70 0.67
CA GLY A 321 -8.99 -6.27 0.82
C GLY A 321 -8.50 -5.82 2.20
N TYR A 322 -7.58 -4.84 2.23
CA TYR A 322 -7.05 -4.28 3.46
C TYR A 322 -8.08 -3.31 4.04
N LEU A 323 -8.53 -3.56 5.27
CA LEU A 323 -9.56 -2.74 5.90
C LEU A 323 -8.93 -1.51 6.53
N HIS A 324 -9.71 -0.43 6.51
CA HIS A 324 -9.39 0.79 7.20
C HIS A 324 -9.63 0.62 8.70
N VAL A 325 -8.55 0.74 9.48
CA VAL A 325 -8.54 0.55 10.94
C VAL A 325 -7.82 1.72 11.59
N HIS A 326 -8.40 2.30 12.65
CA HIS A 326 -7.74 3.34 13.44
C HIS A 326 -7.65 2.97 14.92
N PRO A 327 -6.46 3.03 15.53
CA PRO A 327 -6.34 2.94 16.98
C PRO A 327 -6.83 4.22 17.65
N GLU A 328 -7.49 4.08 18.79
CA GLU A 328 -7.51 5.15 19.77
C GLU A 328 -6.11 5.33 20.35
N GLN A 329 -5.64 6.58 20.40
CA GLN A 329 -4.28 6.90 20.86
C GLN A 329 -4.09 6.64 22.37
N VAL A 330 -5.19 6.68 23.11
CA VAL A 330 -5.22 6.50 24.56
C VAL A 330 -6.02 5.24 24.87
N ARG A 331 -5.57 4.47 25.85
CA ARG A 331 -6.29 3.30 26.35
C ARG A 331 -7.48 3.73 27.21
N ASP A 332 -8.56 2.96 27.13
CA ASP A 332 -9.69 3.07 28.06
C ASP A 332 -9.53 2.01 29.16
N GLY A 333 -8.93 2.44 30.28
CA GLY A 333 -8.47 1.52 31.31
C GLY A 333 -7.44 0.52 30.74
N ASP A 334 -7.80 -0.77 30.77
CA ASP A 334 -6.94 -1.84 30.27
C ASP A 334 -7.12 -2.12 28.77
N ASP A 335 -8.15 -1.56 28.13
CA ASP A 335 -8.53 -1.90 26.77
C ASP A 335 -7.82 -1.03 25.72
N VAL A 336 -7.55 -1.64 24.56
CA VAL A 336 -7.11 -0.95 23.34
C VAL A 336 -8.26 -0.96 22.34
N THR A 337 -8.69 0.22 21.91
CA THR A 337 -9.82 0.38 20.99
C THR A 337 -9.34 0.59 19.56
N PHE A 338 -9.97 -0.11 18.62
CA PHE A 338 -9.81 0.13 17.19
C PHE A 338 -11.16 0.38 16.54
N TRP A 339 -11.23 1.37 15.66
CA TRP A 339 -12.39 1.65 14.84
C TRP A 339 -12.27 0.90 13.51
N LEU A 340 -13.18 -0.03 13.26
CA LEU A 340 -13.20 -0.88 12.07
C LEU A 340 -14.43 -0.56 11.22
N THR A 341 -14.24 -0.41 9.90
CA THR A 341 -15.35 -0.37 8.94
C THR A 341 -15.29 -1.60 8.05
N ALA A 342 -16.30 -2.48 8.15
CA ALA A 342 -16.43 -3.63 7.26
C ALA A 342 -17.17 -3.22 5.97
N PRO A 343 -16.60 -3.46 4.78
CA PRO A 343 -17.19 -2.98 3.53
C PRO A 343 -18.42 -3.77 3.06
N GLY A 344 -18.60 -4.98 3.56
CA GLY A 344 -19.65 -5.89 3.13
C GLY A 344 -19.75 -7.11 4.04
N PRO A 345 -20.77 -7.97 3.84
CA PRO A 345 -20.85 -9.24 4.55
C PRO A 345 -19.70 -10.16 4.13
N GLY A 346 -19.28 -11.05 5.04
CA GLY A 346 -18.22 -12.02 4.76
C GLY A 346 -17.36 -12.36 5.97
N SER A 347 -16.34 -13.18 5.74
CA SER A 347 -15.33 -13.52 6.73
C SER A 347 -14.12 -12.62 6.60
N TYR A 348 -13.55 -12.21 7.72
CA TYR A 348 -12.33 -11.40 7.78
C TYR A 348 -11.36 -12.00 8.79
N ARG A 349 -10.06 -11.82 8.56
CA ARG A 349 -8.99 -12.20 9.49
C ARG A 349 -8.38 -10.94 10.07
N MET A 350 -8.31 -10.89 11.40
CA MET A 350 -7.67 -9.82 12.16
C MET A 350 -6.37 -10.30 12.76
N PHE A 351 -5.37 -9.44 12.75
CA PHE A 351 -4.05 -9.66 13.35
C PHE A 351 -3.77 -8.46 14.27
N LEU A 352 -3.81 -8.69 15.58
CA LEU A 352 -3.47 -7.68 16.59
C LEU A 352 -2.03 -7.89 17.05
N ASP A 353 -1.15 -6.96 16.71
CA ASP A 353 0.18 -6.87 17.31
C ASP A 353 0.10 -6.11 18.63
N PHE A 354 0.68 -6.66 19.69
CA PHE A 354 0.79 -6.03 21.01
C PHE A 354 2.14 -6.35 21.65
N GLN A 355 2.61 -5.48 22.54
CA GLN A 355 3.90 -5.65 23.21
C GLN A 355 3.74 -5.77 24.73
N VAL A 356 4.41 -6.78 25.29
CA VAL A 356 4.54 -6.99 26.75
C VAL A 356 5.95 -7.49 27.03
N GLY A 357 6.66 -6.82 27.93
CA GLY A 357 8.01 -7.18 28.33
C GLY A 357 9.03 -7.08 27.19
N GLY A 358 8.90 -6.05 26.34
CA GLY A 358 9.77 -5.85 25.17
C GLY A 358 9.57 -6.83 24.02
N VAL A 359 8.57 -7.72 24.11
CA VAL A 359 8.30 -8.75 23.08
C VAL A 359 6.97 -8.47 22.40
N VAL A 360 7.02 -8.31 21.07
CA VAL A 360 5.83 -8.15 20.22
C VAL A 360 5.24 -9.52 19.93
N ARG A 361 3.92 -9.64 20.04
CA ARG A 361 3.13 -10.84 19.77
C ARG A 361 1.95 -10.50 18.88
N THR A 362 1.50 -11.46 18.09
CA THR A 362 0.33 -11.32 17.23
C THR A 362 -0.78 -12.24 17.69
N ALA A 363 -1.92 -11.68 18.10
CA ALA A 363 -3.14 -12.43 18.31
C ALA A 363 -4.00 -12.42 17.04
N GLU A 364 -4.54 -13.56 16.65
CA GLU A 364 -5.25 -13.72 15.39
C GLU A 364 -6.70 -14.15 15.57
N PHE A 365 -7.62 -13.50 14.87
CA PHE A 365 -9.05 -13.75 14.99
C PHE A 365 -9.69 -13.90 13.63
N THR A 366 -10.65 -14.81 13.51
CA THR A 366 -11.60 -14.79 12.40
C THR A 366 -12.88 -14.13 12.90
N LEU A 367 -13.43 -13.21 12.11
CA LEU A 367 -14.73 -12.61 12.35
C LEU A 367 -15.65 -12.89 11.15
N THR A 368 -16.94 -12.95 11.41
CA THR A 368 -17.98 -13.00 10.38
C THR A 368 -18.85 -11.76 10.50
N VAL A 369 -19.02 -11.04 9.39
CA VAL A 369 -19.95 -9.92 9.27
C VAL A 369 -21.15 -10.41 8.47
N ALA A 370 -22.35 -10.22 9.03
CA ALA A 370 -23.61 -10.65 8.44
C ALA A 370 -24.20 -9.61 7.46
#